data_AF-A0A951K0C3-F1
#
_entry.id   AF-A0A951K0C3-F1
#
_cell.length_a   1.000
_cell.length_b   1.000
_cell.length_c   1.000
_cell.angle_alpha   90.00
_cell.angle_beta   90.00
_cell.angle_gamma   90.00
#
_symmetry.space_group_name_H-M   'P 1'
#
loop_
_entity.id
_entity.type
_entity.pdbx_description
1 polymer ?
#
loop_
_entity_poly.entity_id
_entity_poly.type
_entity_poly.pdbx_seq_one_letter_code
_entity_poly.pdbx_strand_id
1 'polypeptide(L)'
;MSDSTSGEPPPPRPDGDAGIPSSVGRRRRRRRRRVGVVGLGLVAALGAATFAALSLSTTDGSATPQAAVERLLSAVGDEDVIGLLEALEPEERSVLRPGLQDVGEELRRLAIASQDFDLGAVSGVDLELDGVAMETEELADGLAAVRITGGTITASTRPDELPVGSNLQRFLEHPDLGLELEPASTIEELAVDAPVIVAVEEGDGWHVSLFYSIAEAARRSAGQPLPSFGQSVEPAGAESPEAAVSDALRAAVGLDVRRVLSLTDPREMRALHDYAPLFLDDVDAAVGDLRAGSFRIDVDRLDLDSEVSGDRASVQVSGLAVSGTAADQSRLSMTYDGDCWTVDLGEGRPERRCTSEVESPGAPSFNRRIVLTAVRREGRWYLSPIETVFEQVLASLRALERSDLEDPDRFFGSGFGFGLAPFLGAPGVDDGSSAFGDPRSGEAPGPLPPGGPRPRPPGLDEAPPQPSVVAPSVTAPPVDDEPVDCFAGYDDLPEDATQEDADRELREIEACLQEEGVTE
;
A
#
# COMPACT_ATOMS: atom_id res chain seq x y z
N MET A 1 -69.42 -34.52 -57.32
CA MET A 1 -70.46 -35.42 -56.80
C MET A 1 -69.79 -36.42 -55.89
N SER A 2 -70.19 -36.40 -54.62
CA SER A 2 -70.10 -37.44 -53.57
C SER A 2 -68.70 -37.81 -53.06
N ASP A 3 -68.33 -37.35 -51.85
CA ASP A 3 -68.54 -37.97 -50.51
C ASP A 3 -67.62 -39.18 -50.28
N SER A 4 -66.54 -39.03 -49.50
CA SER A 4 -66.44 -39.12 -48.03
C SER A 4 -66.43 -40.55 -47.51
N THR A 5 -65.35 -40.93 -46.82
CA THR A 5 -65.32 -41.47 -45.44
C THR A 5 -63.88 -41.96 -45.16
N SER A 6 -63.03 -41.15 -44.52
CA SER A 6 -62.79 -41.05 -43.05
C SER A 6 -61.80 -42.10 -42.50
N GLY A 7 -60.66 -41.58 -42.03
CA GLY A 7 -59.62 -42.27 -41.26
C GLY A 7 -58.55 -41.24 -40.85
N GLU A 8 -58.79 -40.57 -39.72
CA GLU A 8 -57.99 -39.51 -39.08
C GLU A 8 -57.30 -40.08 -37.82
N PRO A 9 -56.26 -39.47 -37.18
CA PRO A 9 -55.08 -38.75 -37.67
C PRO A 9 -53.74 -39.30 -37.06
N PRO A 10 -52.56 -38.89 -37.56
CA PRO A 10 -51.33 -38.86 -36.77
C PRO A 10 -51.18 -37.54 -35.96
N PRO A 11 -50.44 -37.56 -34.83
CA PRO A 11 -50.45 -36.50 -33.81
C PRO A 11 -49.87 -35.14 -34.28
N PRO A 12 -50.30 -34.03 -33.63
CA PRO A 12 -49.90 -32.68 -34.02
C PRO A 12 -48.42 -32.41 -33.72
N ARG A 13 -47.76 -31.75 -34.68
CA ARG A 13 -46.46 -31.08 -34.46
C ARG A 13 -46.70 -29.77 -33.69
N PRO A 14 -45.90 -29.46 -32.66
CA PRO A 14 -45.93 -28.15 -32.04
C PRO A 14 -44.97 -27.20 -32.79
N ASP A 15 -45.52 -26.26 -33.54
CA ASP A 15 -44.86 -25.00 -33.87
C ASP A 15 -45.72 -23.88 -33.25
N GLY A 16 -45.13 -23.10 -32.36
CA GLY A 16 -45.85 -22.01 -31.68
C GLY A 16 -45.13 -21.48 -30.44
N ASP A 17 -44.06 -20.74 -30.69
CA ASP A 17 -43.76 -19.44 -30.08
C ASP A 17 -44.32 -19.19 -28.67
N ALA A 18 -43.48 -19.44 -27.66
CA ALA A 18 -43.59 -18.84 -26.34
C ALA A 18 -42.24 -18.20 -26.02
N GLY A 19 -42.12 -16.91 -26.32
CA GLY A 19 -41.00 -16.08 -25.91
C GLY A 19 -40.78 -16.19 -24.41
N ILE A 20 -39.69 -16.86 -24.03
CA ILE A 20 -39.12 -16.75 -22.70
C ILE A 20 -38.59 -15.31 -22.60
N PRO A 21 -38.94 -14.53 -21.56
CA PRO A 21 -38.26 -13.26 -21.34
C PRO A 21 -36.79 -13.57 -21.11
N SER A 22 -35.97 -13.26 -22.10
CA SER A 22 -34.52 -13.17 -21.95
C SER A 22 -34.29 -12.32 -20.70
N SER A 23 -33.77 -12.94 -19.65
CA SER A 23 -33.19 -12.23 -18.53
C SER A 23 -32.16 -11.29 -19.12
N VAL A 24 -32.51 -10.00 -19.18
CA VAL A 24 -31.57 -8.94 -19.48
C VAL A 24 -30.50 -9.05 -18.41
N GLY A 25 -29.38 -9.67 -18.76
CA GLY A 25 -28.16 -9.59 -17.98
C GLY A 25 -27.89 -8.11 -17.76
N ARG A 26 -28.13 -7.64 -16.54
CA ARG A 26 -27.75 -6.30 -16.10
C ARG A 26 -26.28 -6.15 -16.47
N ARG A 27 -25.99 -5.27 -17.43
CA ARG A 27 -24.64 -4.87 -17.80
C ARG A 27 -23.94 -4.29 -16.56
N ARG A 28 -23.29 -5.13 -15.76
CA ARG A 28 -22.35 -4.73 -14.70
C ARG A 28 -21.02 -4.37 -15.35
N ARG A 29 -20.97 -3.32 -16.17
CA ARG A 29 -19.71 -2.79 -16.72
C ARG A 29 -19.80 -1.29 -16.96
N ARG A 30 -20.07 -0.49 -15.91
CA ARG A 30 -19.79 0.98 -15.88
C ARG A 30 -19.56 1.57 -14.47
N ARG A 31 -19.65 0.79 -13.39
CA ARG A 31 -19.61 1.33 -12.00
C ARG A 31 -18.22 1.62 -11.45
N ARG A 32 -17.16 0.97 -11.94
CA ARG A 32 -15.79 1.13 -11.40
C ARG A 32 -15.17 2.52 -11.64
N ARG A 33 -15.66 3.31 -12.61
CA ARG A 33 -15.10 4.63 -12.92
C ARG A 33 -15.61 5.76 -12.01
N ARG A 34 -16.72 5.58 -11.30
CA ARG A 34 -17.31 6.63 -10.45
C ARG A 34 -16.75 6.65 -9.03
N VAL A 35 -16.22 5.52 -8.54
CA VAL A 35 -15.62 5.41 -7.19
C VAL A 35 -14.27 6.12 -7.13
N GLY A 36 -13.49 6.15 -8.22
CA GLY A 36 -12.18 6.81 -8.26
C GLY A 36 -12.23 8.35 -8.14
N VAL A 37 -13.38 8.95 -8.43
CA VAL A 37 -13.58 10.42 -8.40
C VAL A 37 -13.79 10.95 -6.98
N VAL A 38 -14.51 10.21 -6.13
CA VAL A 38 -14.76 10.59 -4.72
C VAL A 38 -13.45 10.59 -3.94
N GLY A 39 -12.56 9.62 -4.21
CA GLY A 39 -11.25 9.54 -3.56
C GLY A 39 -10.33 10.72 -3.89
N LEU A 40 -10.34 11.24 -5.12
CA LEU A 40 -9.45 12.33 -5.53
C LEU A 40 -9.87 13.70 -4.94
N GLY A 41 -11.18 13.96 -4.85
CA GLY A 41 -11.71 15.14 -4.17
C GLY A 41 -11.44 15.11 -2.66
N LEU A 42 -11.52 13.93 -2.04
CA LEU A 42 -11.23 13.74 -0.62
C LEU A 42 -9.73 13.92 -0.31
N VAL A 43 -8.84 13.41 -1.17
CA VAL A 43 -7.38 13.58 -1.01
C VAL A 43 -6.97 15.04 -1.20
N ALA A 44 -7.58 15.75 -2.16
CA ALA A 44 -7.39 17.19 -2.31
C ALA A 44 -7.96 17.99 -1.12
N ALA A 45 -9.10 17.55 -0.56
CA ALA A 45 -9.71 18.15 0.63
C ALA A 45 -8.86 17.93 1.90
N LEU A 46 -8.28 16.74 2.09
CA LEU A 46 -7.44 16.44 3.24
C LEU A 46 -6.15 17.26 3.27
N GLY A 47 -5.59 17.56 2.09
CA GLY A 47 -4.36 18.33 1.97
C GLY A 47 -4.56 19.84 1.85
N ALA A 48 -5.78 20.38 1.96
CA ALA A 48 -6.12 21.78 1.66
C ALA A 48 -6.30 22.67 2.90
N ALA A 49 -6.03 22.16 4.10
CA ALA A 49 -6.39 22.69 5.41
C ALA A 49 -5.74 24.01 5.88
N THR A 50 -6.53 24.88 6.52
CA THR A 50 -6.06 25.98 7.37
C THR A 50 -6.73 25.56 8.65
N PHE A 51 -5.98 24.94 9.55
CA PHE A 51 -6.51 24.70 10.87
C PHE A 51 -6.61 26.06 11.55
N ALA A 52 -7.80 26.68 11.50
CA ALA A 52 -8.08 27.77 12.40
C ALA A 52 -7.76 27.27 13.81
N ALA A 53 -7.01 28.05 14.58
CA ALA A 53 -6.62 27.77 15.97
C ALA A 53 -7.85 27.79 16.90
N LEU A 54 -8.87 27.02 16.56
CA LEU A 54 -9.98 26.66 17.41
C LEU A 54 -9.41 25.67 18.43
N SER A 55 -9.69 25.96 19.68
CA SER A 55 -9.26 25.11 20.78
C SER A 55 -9.87 23.71 20.59
N LEU A 56 -9.03 22.77 20.16
CA LEU A 56 -9.24 21.31 20.24
C LEU A 56 -9.27 20.90 21.73
N SER A 57 -10.17 21.51 22.49
CA SER A 57 -10.23 21.48 23.95
C SER A 57 -11.17 20.41 24.49
N THR A 58 -11.92 19.73 23.63
CA THR A 58 -12.63 18.50 24.01
C THR A 58 -11.69 17.33 23.74
N THR A 59 -10.86 17.06 24.73
CA THR A 59 -10.06 15.82 24.82
C THR A 59 -10.93 14.60 25.06
N ASP A 60 -12.20 14.79 25.40
CA ASP A 60 -13.09 13.78 25.95
C ASP A 60 -13.24 12.56 25.03
N GLY A 61 -12.55 11.48 25.40
CA GLY A 61 -12.78 10.16 24.85
C GLY A 61 -14.26 9.74 24.95
N SER A 62 -14.67 8.82 24.10
CA SER A 62 -16.02 8.24 24.17
C SER A 62 -16.12 7.28 25.36
N ALA A 63 -17.32 7.12 25.92
CA ALA A 63 -17.52 6.24 27.07
C ALA A 63 -17.32 4.74 26.75
N THR A 64 -17.40 4.35 25.48
CA THR A 64 -17.25 2.98 25.00
C THR A 64 -16.50 2.94 23.65
N PRO A 65 -15.89 1.81 23.27
CA PRO A 65 -15.29 1.62 21.95
C PRO A 65 -16.26 1.94 20.81
N GLN A 66 -17.49 1.44 20.92
CA GLN A 66 -18.53 1.66 19.91
C GLN A 66 -18.88 3.15 19.79
N ALA A 67 -19.00 3.87 20.91
CA ALA A 67 -19.26 5.30 20.88
C ALA A 67 -18.10 6.11 20.27
N ALA A 68 -16.87 5.59 20.31
CA ALA A 68 -15.74 6.22 19.60
C ALA A 68 -15.90 6.09 18.08
N VAL A 69 -16.30 4.91 17.61
CA VAL A 69 -16.58 4.68 16.18
C VAL A 69 -17.83 5.42 15.71
N GLU A 70 -18.88 5.49 16.52
CA GLU A 70 -20.07 6.30 16.22
C GLU A 70 -19.69 7.77 16.03
N ARG A 71 -18.83 8.33 16.90
CA ARG A 71 -18.33 9.69 16.76
C ARG A 71 -17.54 9.89 15.47
N LEU A 72 -16.66 8.94 15.10
CA LEU A 72 -15.94 8.97 13.83
C LEU A 72 -16.91 8.98 12.65
N LEU A 73 -17.91 8.10 12.66
CA LEU A 73 -18.90 7.98 11.58
C LEU A 73 -19.83 9.20 11.50
N SER A 74 -20.17 9.83 12.64
CA SER A 74 -20.87 11.11 12.65
C SER A 74 -20.05 12.20 11.98
N ALA A 75 -18.75 12.30 12.30
CA ALA A 75 -17.88 13.26 11.63
C ALA A 75 -17.76 13.00 10.12
N VAL A 76 -17.73 11.72 9.70
CA VAL A 76 -17.79 11.37 8.27
C VAL A 76 -19.11 11.82 7.63
N GLY A 77 -20.25 11.57 8.27
CA GLY A 77 -21.56 11.96 7.77
C GLY A 77 -21.84 13.47 7.80
N ASP A 78 -21.14 14.21 8.64
CA ASP A 78 -21.21 15.67 8.71
C ASP A 78 -20.16 16.36 7.80
N GLU A 79 -19.40 15.57 7.02
CA GLU A 79 -18.25 16.03 6.22
C GLU A 79 -17.23 16.87 7.03
N ASP A 80 -17.08 16.54 8.31
CA ASP A 80 -16.25 17.24 9.28
C ASP A 80 -14.89 16.54 9.43
N VAL A 81 -13.92 16.98 8.65
CA VAL A 81 -12.55 16.49 8.70
C VAL A 81 -11.88 16.83 10.03
N ILE A 82 -12.26 17.93 10.68
CA ILE A 82 -11.75 18.29 12.01
C ILE A 82 -12.27 17.28 13.04
N GLY A 83 -13.58 17.02 13.04
CA GLY A 83 -14.23 16.01 13.86
C GLY A 83 -13.65 14.62 13.64
N LEU A 84 -13.29 14.27 12.40
CA LEU A 84 -12.62 13.02 12.08
C LEU A 84 -11.25 12.93 12.77
N LEU A 85 -10.44 14.00 12.69
CA LEU A 85 -9.14 14.06 13.38
C LEU A 85 -9.29 14.09 14.90
N GLU A 86 -10.35 14.71 15.43
CA GLU A 86 -10.67 14.71 16.86
C GLU A 86 -11.08 13.32 17.37
N ALA A 87 -11.73 12.51 16.54
CA ALA A 87 -12.09 11.13 16.86
C ALA A 87 -10.87 10.21 16.97
N LEU A 88 -9.75 10.59 16.33
CA LEU A 88 -8.50 9.85 16.42
C LEU A 88 -7.87 9.94 17.81
N GLU A 89 -7.12 8.90 18.17
CA GLU A 89 -6.37 8.85 19.41
C GLU A 89 -5.40 10.05 19.54
N PRO A 90 -5.18 10.55 20.76
CA PRO A 90 -4.42 11.79 20.97
C PRO A 90 -3.01 11.77 20.37
N GLU A 91 -2.29 10.66 20.48
CA GLU A 91 -0.91 10.55 19.99
C GLU A 91 -0.86 10.53 18.46
N GLU A 92 -1.67 9.72 17.77
CA GLU A 92 -1.81 9.76 16.29
C GLU A 92 -2.20 11.15 15.79
N ARG A 93 -3.18 11.78 16.46
CA ARG A 93 -3.62 13.14 16.12
C ARG A 93 -2.49 14.15 16.28
N SER A 94 -1.64 14.00 17.29
CA SER A 94 -0.51 14.90 17.55
C SER A 94 0.57 14.82 16.47
N VAL A 95 0.76 13.63 15.88
CA VAL A 95 1.72 13.39 14.79
C VAL A 95 1.15 13.84 13.45
N LEU A 96 -0.10 13.49 13.15
CA LEU A 96 -0.71 13.76 11.83
C LEU A 96 -1.05 15.24 11.63
N ARG A 97 -1.52 15.91 12.69
CA ARG A 97 -2.05 17.27 12.58
C ARG A 97 -1.05 18.23 11.95
N PRO A 98 0.19 18.44 12.47
CA PRO A 98 1.12 19.42 11.92
C PRO A 98 1.37 19.23 10.42
N GLY A 99 1.66 17.99 10.01
CA GLY A 99 1.90 17.66 8.60
C GLY A 99 0.70 17.96 7.71
N LEU A 100 -0.51 17.65 8.17
CA LEU A 100 -1.75 17.98 7.43
C LEU A 100 -2.00 19.48 7.34
N GLN A 101 -1.67 20.28 8.36
CA GLN A 101 -1.82 21.75 8.29
C GLN A 101 -0.84 22.32 7.26
N ASP A 102 0.43 21.91 7.32
CA ASP A 102 1.46 22.39 6.42
C ASP A 102 1.15 22.01 4.96
N VAL A 103 0.69 20.78 4.71
CA VAL A 103 0.27 20.33 3.36
C VAL A 103 -0.92 21.20 2.92
N GLY A 104 -1.84 21.44 3.85
CA GLY A 104 -2.96 22.37 3.77
C GLY A 104 -2.63 23.75 3.20
N GLU A 105 -1.66 24.38 3.83
CA GLU A 105 -1.17 25.69 3.46
C GLU A 105 -0.53 25.67 2.07
N GLU A 106 0.24 24.62 1.76
CA GLU A 106 0.90 24.46 0.46
C GLU A 106 -0.09 24.21 -0.68
N LEU A 107 -1.12 23.37 -0.52
CA LEU A 107 -2.12 23.16 -1.57
C LEU A 107 -2.93 24.43 -1.87
N ARG A 108 -3.17 25.28 -0.87
CA ARG A 108 -3.73 26.62 -1.09
C ARG A 108 -2.75 27.56 -1.77
N ARG A 109 -1.48 27.54 -1.34
CA ARG A 109 -0.43 28.31 -2.01
C ARG A 109 -0.37 27.94 -3.49
N LEU A 110 -0.59 26.68 -3.84
CA LEU A 110 -0.58 26.17 -5.21
C LEU A 110 -1.91 26.34 -5.97
N ALA A 111 -2.95 26.89 -5.33
CA ALA A 111 -4.31 26.98 -5.88
C ALA A 111 -4.89 25.64 -6.35
N ILE A 112 -4.46 24.54 -5.72
CA ILE A 112 -5.08 23.21 -5.82
C ILE A 112 -6.34 23.19 -4.93
N ALA A 113 -6.23 23.81 -3.76
CA ALA A 113 -7.33 24.07 -2.85
C ALA A 113 -7.85 25.50 -3.01
N SER A 114 -9.15 25.71 -2.83
CA SER A 114 -9.72 27.07 -2.80
C SER A 114 -9.35 27.80 -1.50
N GLN A 115 -9.40 29.14 -1.52
CA GLN A 115 -9.17 29.94 -0.30
C GLN A 115 -10.32 29.82 0.70
N ASP A 116 -11.52 29.49 0.21
CA ASP A 116 -12.73 29.32 1.01
C ASP A 116 -12.92 27.86 1.49
N PHE A 117 -11.90 27.01 1.29
CA PHE A 117 -11.92 25.61 1.73
C PHE A 117 -11.98 25.51 3.26
N ASP A 118 -13.06 24.91 3.77
CA ASP A 118 -13.34 24.64 5.17
C ASP A 118 -13.28 23.13 5.46
N LEU A 119 -12.60 22.75 6.54
CA LEU A 119 -12.47 21.37 6.99
C LEU A 119 -13.63 20.94 7.91
N GLY A 120 -14.35 21.88 8.51
CA GLY A 120 -15.47 21.59 9.40
C GLY A 120 -16.76 21.21 8.67
N ALA A 121 -16.82 21.48 7.37
CA ALA A 121 -17.93 21.10 6.49
C ALA A 121 -17.47 21.18 5.02
N VAL A 122 -17.13 20.04 4.42
CA VAL A 122 -16.68 20.01 3.02
C VAL A 122 -17.87 20.12 2.06
N SER A 123 -18.01 21.28 1.41
CA SER A 123 -19.04 21.51 0.39
C SER A 123 -18.91 20.58 -0.83
N GLY A 124 -20.03 20.28 -1.48
CA GLY A 124 -20.06 19.53 -2.74
C GLY A 124 -20.00 18.00 -2.57
N VAL A 125 -19.89 17.49 -1.36
CA VAL A 125 -20.09 16.09 -0.99
C VAL A 125 -21.20 16.02 0.07
N ASP A 126 -21.98 14.95 0.07
CA ASP A 126 -23.05 14.70 1.03
C ASP A 126 -23.11 13.19 1.31
N LEU A 127 -22.86 12.81 2.56
CA LEU A 127 -22.71 11.45 3.06
C LEU A 127 -23.75 11.17 4.14
N GLU A 128 -24.77 10.39 3.81
CA GLU A 128 -25.79 9.98 4.78
C GLU A 128 -25.54 8.55 5.25
N LEU A 129 -25.44 8.34 6.57
CA LEU A 129 -25.31 7.02 7.17
C LEU A 129 -26.59 6.62 7.90
N ASP A 130 -27.16 5.49 7.52
CA ASP A 130 -28.43 4.99 8.04
C ASP A 130 -28.33 3.61 8.64
N GLY A 131 -28.96 3.41 9.81
CA GLY A 131 -29.17 2.09 10.41
C GLY A 131 -27.88 1.33 10.71
N VAL A 132 -26.80 2.04 11.05
CA VAL A 132 -25.49 1.43 11.35
C VAL A 132 -25.61 0.51 12.56
N ALA A 133 -25.23 -0.75 12.38
CA ALA A 133 -25.15 -1.76 13.43
C ALA A 133 -23.69 -2.15 13.63
N MET A 134 -23.29 -2.37 14.88
CA MET A 134 -21.91 -2.67 15.23
C MET A 134 -21.80 -3.83 16.23
N GLU A 135 -20.69 -4.55 16.16
CA GLU A 135 -20.26 -5.53 17.15
C GLU A 135 -18.87 -5.15 17.66
N THR A 136 -18.67 -5.29 18.98
CA THR A 136 -17.38 -5.01 19.63
C THR A 136 -16.75 -6.30 20.11
N GLU A 137 -15.46 -6.46 19.83
CA GLU A 137 -14.59 -7.55 20.27
C GLU A 137 -13.42 -6.94 21.04
N GLU A 138 -13.26 -7.31 22.31
CA GLU A 138 -12.11 -6.89 23.11
C GLU A 138 -10.86 -7.67 22.64
N LEU A 139 -9.81 -6.94 22.27
CA LEU A 139 -8.54 -7.51 21.82
C LEU A 139 -7.57 -7.65 22.99
N ALA A 140 -7.54 -6.64 23.86
CA ALA A 140 -6.75 -6.56 25.08
C ALA A 140 -7.35 -5.53 26.03
N ASP A 141 -6.79 -5.41 27.24
CA ASP A 141 -7.14 -4.33 28.17
C ASP A 141 -6.91 -2.96 27.49
N GLY A 142 -7.96 -2.14 27.46
CA GLY A 142 -7.95 -0.84 26.77
C GLY A 142 -7.88 -0.89 25.24
N LEU A 143 -8.12 -2.05 24.60
CA LEU A 143 -8.07 -2.19 23.13
C LEU A 143 -9.22 -3.05 22.60
N ALA A 144 -10.02 -2.50 21.69
CA ALA A 144 -11.19 -3.19 21.16
C ALA A 144 -11.36 -2.99 19.65
N ALA A 145 -11.65 -4.08 18.93
CA ALA A 145 -12.08 -4.04 17.54
C ALA A 145 -13.60 -3.84 17.48
N VAL A 146 -14.03 -2.84 16.72
CA VAL A 146 -15.42 -2.56 16.41
C VAL A 146 -15.64 -2.86 14.93
N ARG A 147 -16.61 -3.75 14.67
CA ARG A 147 -16.99 -4.16 13.31
C ARG A 147 -18.37 -3.63 13.00
N ILE A 148 -18.50 -3.00 11.84
CA ILE A 148 -19.81 -2.62 11.31
C ILE A 148 -20.45 -3.87 10.70
N THR A 149 -21.63 -4.26 11.20
CA THR A 149 -22.36 -5.48 10.79
C THR A 149 -23.63 -5.18 10.01
N GLY A 150 -24.00 -3.91 9.90
CA GLY A 150 -25.19 -3.46 9.18
C GLY A 150 -25.18 -1.96 8.98
N GLY A 151 -26.05 -1.50 8.09
CA GLY A 151 -26.24 -0.09 7.76
C GLY A 151 -25.98 0.21 6.29
N THR A 152 -26.27 1.44 5.92
CA THR A 152 -26.18 1.94 4.55
C THR A 152 -25.44 3.27 4.57
N ILE A 153 -24.58 3.49 3.56
CA ILE A 153 -24.03 4.80 3.26
C ILE A 153 -24.57 5.28 1.92
N THR A 154 -25.09 6.50 1.89
CA THR A 154 -25.50 7.21 0.68
C THR A 154 -24.49 8.32 0.45
N ALA A 155 -23.74 8.24 -0.65
CA ALA A 155 -22.80 9.27 -1.06
C ALA A 155 -23.33 10.02 -2.28
N SER A 156 -23.45 11.33 -2.16
CA SER A 156 -23.86 12.24 -3.21
C SER A 156 -22.77 13.28 -3.49
N THR A 157 -22.55 13.62 -4.75
CA THR A 157 -21.55 14.61 -5.16
C THR A 157 -22.19 15.70 -6.01
N ARG A 158 -21.83 16.95 -5.72
CA ARG A 158 -22.21 18.17 -6.44
C ARG A 158 -20.92 18.87 -6.90
N PRO A 159 -20.41 18.52 -8.10
CA PRO A 159 -19.11 18.97 -8.59
C PRO A 159 -18.92 20.48 -8.61
N ASP A 160 -19.98 21.21 -8.98
CA ASP A 160 -19.98 22.69 -9.05
C ASP A 160 -19.80 23.36 -7.67
N GLU A 161 -20.00 22.61 -6.59
CA GLU A 161 -19.88 23.10 -5.22
C GLU A 161 -18.59 22.62 -4.53
N LEU A 162 -17.78 21.80 -5.19
CA LEU A 162 -16.52 21.32 -4.62
C LEU A 162 -15.57 22.50 -4.40
N PRO A 163 -14.99 22.67 -3.19
CA PRO A 163 -14.10 23.77 -2.85
C PRO A 163 -12.67 23.60 -3.43
N VAL A 164 -12.58 23.16 -4.68
CA VAL A 164 -11.34 22.96 -5.43
C VAL A 164 -10.81 24.28 -5.99
N GLY A 165 -9.49 24.46 -5.98
CA GLY A 165 -8.84 25.63 -6.52
C GLY A 165 -8.78 25.61 -8.05
N SER A 166 -8.48 26.76 -8.66
CA SER A 166 -8.53 26.95 -10.12
C SER A 166 -7.54 26.08 -10.89
N ASN A 167 -6.43 25.66 -10.29
CA ASN A 167 -5.51 24.74 -10.95
C ASN A 167 -6.11 23.33 -11.00
N LEU A 168 -6.63 22.82 -9.88
CA LEU A 168 -7.29 21.51 -9.86
C LEU A 168 -8.54 21.49 -10.74
N GLN A 169 -9.31 22.57 -10.81
CA GLN A 169 -10.45 22.68 -11.76
C GLN A 169 -9.99 22.48 -13.21
N ARG A 170 -8.92 23.16 -13.64
CA ARG A 170 -8.37 22.98 -15.00
C ARG A 170 -7.89 21.55 -15.26
N PHE A 171 -7.32 20.89 -14.25
CA PHE A 171 -6.96 19.47 -14.34
C PHE A 171 -8.20 18.60 -14.55
N LEU A 172 -9.23 18.77 -13.73
CA LEU A 172 -10.45 17.96 -13.82
C LEU A 172 -11.20 18.18 -15.13
N GLU A 173 -11.16 19.40 -15.68
CA GLU A 173 -11.75 19.76 -16.96
C GLU A 173 -10.89 19.38 -18.18
N HIS A 174 -9.70 18.79 -17.97
CA HIS A 174 -8.80 18.47 -19.07
C HIS A 174 -9.37 17.36 -19.97
N PRO A 175 -9.46 17.57 -21.30
CA PRO A 175 -10.12 16.64 -22.22
C PRO A 175 -9.53 15.21 -22.19
N ASP A 176 -8.21 15.11 -21.99
CA ASP A 176 -7.50 13.82 -22.04
C ASP A 176 -7.63 13.00 -20.75
N LEU A 177 -8.02 13.63 -19.63
CA LEU A 177 -8.26 12.90 -18.38
C LEU A 177 -9.63 12.22 -18.37
N GLY A 178 -10.59 12.71 -19.17
CA GLY A 178 -11.94 12.14 -19.27
C GLY A 178 -12.69 12.10 -17.93
N LEU A 179 -12.30 12.95 -16.97
CA LEU A 179 -12.89 13.04 -15.63
C LEU A 179 -14.06 14.02 -15.66
N GLU A 180 -15.11 13.71 -16.43
CA GLU A 180 -16.38 14.44 -16.28
C GLU A 180 -16.99 14.12 -14.91
N LEU A 181 -16.90 15.10 -14.01
CA LEU A 181 -17.58 15.08 -12.74
C LEU A 181 -19.06 15.36 -12.99
N GLU A 182 -19.87 14.32 -13.11
CA GLU A 182 -21.32 14.46 -13.12
C GLU A 182 -21.89 14.30 -11.71
N PRO A 183 -22.98 15.03 -11.36
CA PRO A 183 -23.71 14.76 -10.14
C PRO A 183 -24.09 13.28 -10.07
N ALA A 184 -23.67 12.64 -9.00
CA ALA A 184 -23.90 11.23 -8.78
C ALA A 184 -24.39 11.01 -7.35
N SER A 185 -25.29 10.06 -7.19
CA SER A 185 -25.68 9.53 -5.89
C SER A 185 -25.52 8.02 -5.96
N THR A 186 -24.84 7.45 -4.97
CA THR A 186 -24.61 6.02 -4.84
C THR A 186 -24.96 5.59 -3.43
N ILE A 187 -25.64 4.46 -3.33
CA ILE A 187 -26.00 3.83 -2.08
C ILE A 187 -25.23 2.51 -2.00
N GLU A 188 -24.54 2.28 -0.88
CA GLU A 188 -23.78 1.06 -0.60
C GLU A 188 -24.13 0.50 0.78
N GLU A 189 -24.16 -0.83 0.89
CA GLU A 189 -24.37 -1.52 2.17
C GLU A 189 -23.03 -1.60 2.91
N LEU A 190 -23.00 -1.19 4.18
CA LEU A 190 -21.76 -1.12 4.96
C LEU A 190 -21.25 -2.50 5.42
N ALA A 191 -22.13 -3.49 5.56
CA ALA A 191 -21.76 -4.79 6.12
C ALA A 191 -20.88 -5.65 5.19
N VAL A 192 -20.91 -5.37 3.89
CA VAL A 192 -20.15 -6.12 2.88
C VAL A 192 -18.79 -5.44 2.78
N ASP A 193 -17.76 -6.09 3.35
CA ASP A 193 -16.35 -5.64 3.31
C ASP A 193 -15.98 -4.44 4.21
N ALA A 194 -16.77 -4.12 5.25
CA ALA A 194 -16.40 -3.09 6.22
C ALA A 194 -15.02 -3.38 6.86
N PRO A 195 -14.11 -2.38 6.90
CA PRO A 195 -12.85 -2.52 7.62
C PRO A 195 -13.12 -2.68 9.11
N VAL A 196 -12.24 -3.43 9.77
CA VAL A 196 -12.22 -3.48 11.24
C VAL A 196 -11.66 -2.16 11.74
N ILE A 197 -12.41 -1.47 12.60
CA ILE A 197 -11.98 -0.22 13.23
C ILE A 197 -11.56 -0.55 14.65
N VAL A 198 -10.36 -0.18 15.05
CA VAL A 198 -9.87 -0.40 16.41
C VAL A 198 -10.01 0.89 17.21
N ALA A 199 -10.58 0.76 18.40
CA ALA A 199 -10.61 1.80 19.41
C ALA A 199 -9.65 1.47 20.55
N VAL A 200 -8.99 2.51 21.06
CA VAL A 200 -8.05 2.46 22.18
C VAL A 200 -8.58 3.31 23.33
N GLU A 201 -8.46 2.83 24.55
CA GLU A 201 -8.72 3.59 25.76
C GLU A 201 -7.46 4.36 26.16
N GLU A 202 -7.52 5.69 26.10
CA GLU A 202 -6.41 6.55 26.49
C GLU A 202 -6.93 7.82 27.18
N GLY A 203 -6.33 8.18 28.31
CA GLY A 203 -6.74 9.37 29.06
C GLY A 203 -8.16 9.24 29.66
N ASP A 204 -9.11 9.99 29.12
CA ASP A 204 -10.46 10.14 29.64
C ASP A 204 -11.55 9.38 28.84
N GLY A 205 -11.15 8.54 27.88
CA GLY A 205 -12.06 7.56 27.28
C GLY A 205 -11.50 6.85 26.06
N TRP A 206 -12.41 6.37 25.21
CA TRP A 206 -12.12 5.60 24.01
C TRP A 206 -11.98 6.50 22.78
N HIS A 207 -10.97 6.25 21.97
CA HIS A 207 -10.68 6.94 20.72
C HIS A 207 -10.46 5.93 19.60
N VAL A 208 -10.68 6.31 18.34
CA VAL A 208 -10.32 5.45 17.21
C VAL A 208 -8.82 5.56 16.95
N SER A 209 -8.16 4.43 16.70
CA SER A 209 -6.78 4.42 16.20
C SER A 209 -6.75 3.93 14.75
N LEU A 210 -6.21 4.75 13.87
CA LEU A 210 -5.97 4.42 12.48
C LEU A 210 -4.92 3.31 12.36
N PHE A 211 -3.80 3.41 13.09
CA PHE A 211 -2.69 2.48 12.93
C PHE A 211 -3.01 1.10 13.52
N TYR A 212 -3.73 1.03 14.65
CA TYR A 212 -4.22 -0.26 15.15
C TYR A 212 -5.29 -0.85 14.23
N SER A 213 -6.13 -0.04 13.58
CA SER A 213 -7.10 -0.53 12.60
C SER A 213 -6.39 -1.20 11.41
N ILE A 214 -5.34 -0.56 10.87
CA ILE A 214 -4.51 -1.13 9.79
C ILE A 214 -3.81 -2.42 10.24
N ALA A 215 -3.18 -2.40 11.42
CA ALA A 215 -2.47 -3.56 11.97
C ALA A 215 -3.41 -4.76 12.22
N GLU A 216 -4.60 -4.51 12.78
CA GLU A 216 -5.61 -5.53 13.04
C GLU A 216 -6.19 -6.10 11.74
N ALA A 217 -6.43 -5.26 10.73
CA ALA A 217 -6.85 -5.72 9.41
C ALA A 217 -5.80 -6.63 8.77
N ALA A 218 -4.52 -6.28 8.84
CA ALA A 218 -3.41 -7.09 8.35
C ALA A 218 -3.26 -8.41 9.13
N ARG A 219 -3.38 -8.38 10.46
CA ARG A 219 -3.33 -9.59 11.30
C ARG A 219 -4.45 -10.56 10.93
N ARG A 220 -5.68 -10.06 10.78
CA ARG A 220 -6.85 -10.87 10.40
C ARG A 220 -6.74 -11.44 9.00
N SER A 221 -6.28 -10.65 8.03
CA SER A 221 -6.09 -11.13 6.65
C SER A 221 -5.03 -12.21 6.57
N ALA A 222 -3.97 -12.12 7.39
CA ALA A 222 -2.94 -13.14 7.53
C ALA A 222 -3.36 -14.35 8.39
N GLY A 223 -4.53 -14.31 9.04
CA GLY A 223 -4.98 -15.38 9.95
C GLY A 223 -4.11 -15.54 11.20
N GLN A 224 -3.36 -14.50 11.58
CA GLN A 224 -2.43 -14.54 12.71
C GLN A 224 -3.18 -14.43 14.05
N PRO A 225 -2.69 -15.06 15.13
CA PRO A 225 -3.26 -14.89 16.46
C PRO A 225 -3.06 -13.47 16.97
N LEU A 226 -3.78 -13.09 18.03
CA LEU A 226 -3.50 -11.83 18.72
C LEU A 226 -2.04 -11.80 19.22
N PRO A 227 -1.35 -10.65 19.12
CA PRO A 227 -0.02 -10.52 19.68
C PRO A 227 -0.06 -10.62 21.21
N SER A 228 1.10 -10.90 21.80
CA SER A 228 1.28 -10.75 23.25
C SER A 228 1.45 -9.26 23.58
N PHE A 229 0.33 -8.53 23.67
CA PHE A 229 0.32 -7.11 24.04
C PHE A 229 1.13 -6.86 25.32
N GLY A 230 1.88 -5.76 25.36
CA GLY A 230 2.80 -5.43 26.45
C GLY A 230 4.17 -6.13 26.38
N GLN A 231 4.44 -6.96 25.35
CA GLN A 231 5.77 -7.51 25.05
C GLN A 231 6.33 -6.92 23.75
N SER A 232 6.19 -5.61 23.59
CA SER A 232 6.66 -4.88 22.41
C SER A 232 8.19 -4.73 22.39
N VAL A 233 8.73 -4.29 21.25
CA VAL A 233 10.15 -3.94 21.15
C VAL A 233 10.44 -2.74 22.04
N GLU A 234 11.35 -2.93 23.00
CA GLU A 234 11.76 -1.89 23.95
C GLU A 234 12.35 -0.68 23.20
N PRO A 235 11.76 0.52 23.35
CA PRO A 235 12.27 1.72 22.71
C PRO A 235 13.61 2.14 23.33
N ALA A 236 14.66 2.19 22.53
CA ALA A 236 16.01 2.55 23.00
C ALA A 236 16.40 3.99 22.64
N GLY A 237 15.98 4.44 21.45
CA GLY A 237 16.41 5.70 20.86
C GLY A 237 17.94 5.85 20.81
N ALA A 238 18.39 7.06 20.54
CA ALA A 238 19.80 7.42 20.45
C ALA A 238 20.15 8.69 21.26
N GLU A 239 21.43 8.99 21.37
CA GLU A 239 21.93 10.14 22.15
C GLU A 239 21.82 11.47 21.40
N SER A 240 21.80 11.44 20.07
CA SER A 240 21.63 12.61 19.20
C SER A 240 20.70 12.30 18.02
N PRO A 241 20.16 13.32 17.33
CA PRO A 241 19.38 13.14 16.10
C PRO A 241 20.13 12.35 15.03
N GLU A 242 21.40 12.70 14.81
CA GLU A 242 22.26 12.02 13.83
C GLU A 242 22.48 10.59 14.24
N ALA A 243 22.71 10.31 15.53
CA ALA A 243 22.87 8.94 16.02
C ALA A 243 21.60 8.11 15.80
N ALA A 244 20.40 8.69 15.97
CA ALA A 244 19.14 7.99 15.71
C ALA A 244 19.04 7.56 14.24
N VAL A 245 19.30 8.49 13.33
CA VAL A 245 19.30 8.23 11.88
C VAL A 245 20.41 7.26 11.48
N SER A 246 21.62 7.48 11.97
CA SER A 246 22.80 6.69 11.65
C SER A 246 22.64 5.23 12.09
N ASP A 247 22.15 5.02 13.31
CA ASP A 247 21.91 3.68 13.84
C ASP A 247 20.73 3.01 13.11
N ALA A 248 19.67 3.75 12.78
CA ALA A 248 18.50 3.20 12.09
C ALA A 248 18.84 2.78 10.66
N LEU A 249 19.60 3.60 9.92
CA LEU A 249 20.05 3.27 8.57
C LEU A 249 21.00 2.07 8.57
N ARG A 250 21.95 2.00 9.52
CA ARG A 250 22.83 0.83 9.64
C ARG A 250 22.05 -0.43 10.02
N ALA A 251 21.07 -0.32 10.91
CA ALA A 251 20.19 -1.43 11.26
C ALA A 251 19.36 -1.89 10.05
N ALA A 252 18.79 -0.95 9.28
CA ALA A 252 18.01 -1.26 8.08
C ALA A 252 18.85 -1.95 7.00
N VAL A 253 20.04 -1.41 6.70
CA VAL A 253 20.99 -2.03 5.76
C VAL A 253 21.45 -3.40 6.26
N GLY A 254 21.66 -3.51 7.58
CA GLY A 254 21.95 -4.76 8.22
C GLY A 254 20.79 -5.76 8.21
N LEU A 255 19.55 -5.36 7.90
CA LEU A 255 18.33 -6.15 8.10
C LEU A 255 18.06 -6.53 9.57
N ASP A 256 18.42 -5.65 10.50
CA ASP A 256 18.10 -5.77 11.93
C ASP A 256 16.80 -5.00 12.23
N VAL A 257 15.66 -5.63 11.90
CA VAL A 257 14.34 -5.02 12.05
C VAL A 257 14.02 -4.70 13.52
N ARG A 258 14.47 -5.52 14.47
CA ARG A 258 14.32 -5.24 15.91
C ARG A 258 15.03 -3.95 16.29
N ARG A 259 16.27 -3.76 15.83
CA ARG A 259 17.02 -2.52 16.10
C ARG A 259 16.38 -1.32 15.43
N VAL A 260 15.90 -1.44 14.19
CA VAL A 260 15.14 -0.37 13.51
C VAL A 260 13.93 0.04 14.35
N LEU A 261 13.10 -0.91 14.78
CA LEU A 261 11.93 -0.62 15.62
C LEU A 261 12.33 0.05 16.94
N SER A 262 13.39 -0.39 17.60
CA SER A 262 13.86 0.24 18.85
C SER A 262 14.31 1.71 18.69
N LEU A 263 14.53 2.17 17.46
CA LEU A 263 14.99 3.51 17.11
C LEU A 263 13.87 4.39 16.55
N THR A 264 12.72 3.81 16.19
CA THR A 264 11.53 4.54 15.74
C THR A 264 10.76 5.10 16.93
N ASP A 265 10.08 6.24 16.77
CA ASP A 265 9.25 6.82 17.83
C ASP A 265 8.13 5.83 18.20
N PRO A 266 8.14 5.27 19.43
CA PRO A 266 7.14 4.29 19.84
C PRO A 266 5.74 4.89 20.00
N ARG A 267 5.60 6.22 20.09
CA ARG A 267 4.29 6.89 20.16
C ARG A 267 3.61 6.97 18.81
N GLU A 268 4.40 7.18 17.77
CA GLU A 268 3.92 7.26 16.40
C GLU A 268 3.52 5.88 15.88
N MET A 269 4.31 4.87 16.21
CA MET A 269 4.19 3.53 15.65
C MET A 269 3.77 2.49 16.71
N ARG A 270 2.99 2.89 17.73
CA ARG A 270 2.59 2.02 18.86
C ARG A 270 1.99 0.70 18.40
N ALA A 271 1.09 0.75 17.42
CA ALA A 271 0.49 -0.44 16.81
C ALA A 271 1.55 -1.38 16.19
N LEU A 272 2.53 -0.83 15.46
CA LEU A 272 3.60 -1.63 14.88
C LEU A 272 4.46 -2.29 15.96
N HIS A 273 4.78 -1.57 17.04
CA HIS A 273 5.54 -2.11 18.17
C HIS A 273 4.82 -3.26 18.88
N ASP A 274 3.52 -3.14 19.07
CA ASP A 274 2.70 -4.18 19.73
C ASP A 274 2.48 -5.41 18.85
N TYR A 275 2.39 -5.23 17.53
CA TYR A 275 2.19 -6.34 16.58
C TYR A 275 3.51 -6.96 16.11
N ALA A 276 4.65 -6.28 16.31
CA ALA A 276 5.98 -6.76 15.92
C ALA A 276 6.29 -8.20 16.36
N PRO A 277 5.96 -8.64 17.60
CA PRO A 277 6.23 -10.01 18.02
C PRO A 277 5.62 -11.10 17.13
N LEU A 278 4.59 -10.80 16.33
CA LEU A 278 3.98 -11.77 15.41
C LEU A 278 4.85 -12.13 14.21
N PHE A 279 5.78 -11.26 13.81
CA PHE A 279 6.57 -11.46 12.58
C PHE A 279 8.08 -11.39 12.79
N LEU A 280 8.56 -10.88 13.93
CA LEU A 280 10.00 -10.66 14.14
C LEU A 280 10.82 -11.96 14.10
N ASP A 281 10.29 -13.07 14.63
CA ASP A 281 11.01 -14.35 14.59
C ASP A 281 11.12 -14.90 13.16
N ASP A 282 10.07 -14.74 12.35
CA ASP A 282 10.07 -15.14 10.94
C ASP A 282 11.02 -14.27 10.11
N VAL A 283 11.03 -12.96 10.38
CA VAL A 283 11.99 -12.03 9.77
C VAL A 283 13.42 -12.40 10.15
N ASP A 284 13.70 -12.67 11.42
CA ASP A 284 15.04 -13.05 11.90
C ASP A 284 15.52 -14.35 11.22
N ALA A 285 14.61 -15.32 11.03
CA ALA A 285 14.90 -16.56 10.31
C ALA A 285 15.21 -16.29 8.83
N ALA A 286 14.36 -15.52 8.13
CA ALA A 286 14.56 -15.18 6.73
C ALA A 286 15.86 -14.40 6.50
N VAL A 287 16.18 -13.45 7.38
CA VAL A 287 17.44 -12.71 7.36
C VAL A 287 18.63 -13.64 7.65
N GLY A 288 18.46 -14.62 8.54
CA GLY A 288 19.44 -15.67 8.79
C GLY A 288 19.78 -16.47 7.53
N ASP A 289 18.77 -16.89 6.77
CA ASP A 289 18.93 -17.62 5.52
C ASP A 289 19.61 -16.77 4.44
N LEU A 290 19.21 -15.49 4.30
CA LEU A 290 19.85 -14.55 3.39
C LEU A 290 21.35 -14.38 3.70
N ARG A 291 21.69 -14.19 4.98
CA ARG A 291 23.08 -14.00 5.44
C ARG A 291 23.91 -15.28 5.40
N ALA A 292 23.28 -16.46 5.51
CA ALA A 292 23.94 -17.75 5.33
C ALA A 292 24.43 -17.96 3.88
N GLY A 293 23.77 -17.29 2.92
CA GLY A 293 24.27 -17.12 1.57
C GLY A 293 25.43 -16.11 1.48
N SER A 294 25.46 -15.36 0.38
CA SER A 294 26.47 -14.33 0.12
C SER A 294 26.01 -12.92 0.47
N PHE A 295 24.73 -12.73 0.81
CA PHE A 295 24.17 -11.40 0.99
C PHE A 295 24.84 -10.68 2.16
N ARG A 296 25.49 -9.55 1.86
CA ARG A 296 26.08 -8.64 2.85
C ARG A 296 26.02 -7.23 2.30
N ILE A 297 25.47 -6.30 3.04
CA ILE A 297 25.50 -4.88 2.69
C ILE A 297 25.98 -4.12 3.92
N ASP A 298 26.91 -3.20 3.71
CA ASP A 298 27.55 -2.40 4.74
C ASP A 298 27.44 -0.91 4.38
N VAL A 299 27.31 -0.06 5.40
CA VAL A 299 27.37 1.40 5.24
C VAL A 299 28.82 1.84 5.44
N ASP A 300 29.53 2.11 4.34
CA ASP A 300 30.94 2.52 4.33
C ASP A 300 31.12 3.97 4.80
N ARG A 301 30.18 4.84 4.44
CA ARG A 301 30.19 6.26 4.77
C ARG A 301 28.77 6.74 4.98
N LEU A 302 28.58 7.58 5.99
CA LEU A 302 27.33 8.29 6.22
C LEU A 302 27.66 9.64 6.86
N ASP A 303 27.46 10.70 6.07
CA ASP A 303 27.66 12.08 6.46
C ASP A 303 26.29 12.68 6.76
N LEU A 304 26.12 13.16 7.99
CA LEU A 304 24.85 13.69 8.52
C LEU A 304 25.07 15.08 9.11
N ASP A 305 24.11 15.96 8.85
CA ASP A 305 24.04 17.30 9.43
C ASP A 305 22.64 17.50 9.99
N SER A 306 22.50 17.92 11.24
CA SER A 306 21.17 18.18 11.82
C SER A 306 20.93 19.63 12.21
N GLU A 307 19.69 20.06 12.06
CA GLU A 307 19.16 21.30 12.60
C GLU A 307 18.13 20.97 13.68
N VAL A 308 18.43 21.35 14.93
CA VAL A 308 17.58 21.05 16.09
C VAL A 308 16.71 22.25 16.43
N SER A 309 15.40 22.01 16.56
CA SER A 309 14.40 22.97 17.01
C SER A 309 13.54 22.36 18.12
N GLY A 310 13.87 22.70 19.37
CA GLY A 310 13.19 22.14 20.54
C GLY A 310 13.39 20.62 20.65
N ASP A 311 12.29 19.88 20.67
CA ASP A 311 12.28 18.40 20.72
C ASP A 311 12.20 17.74 19.33
N ARG A 312 12.40 18.52 18.25
CA ARG A 312 12.46 18.03 16.87
C ARG A 312 13.80 18.37 16.24
N ALA A 313 14.26 17.53 15.32
CA ALA A 313 15.45 17.77 14.53
C ALA A 313 15.24 17.30 13.09
N SER A 314 15.65 18.14 12.14
CA SER A 314 15.76 17.77 10.73
C SER A 314 17.18 17.29 10.47
N VAL A 315 17.34 16.03 10.09
CA VAL A 315 18.64 15.39 9.86
C VAL A 315 18.82 15.21 8.36
N GLN A 316 19.70 16.01 7.77
CA GLN A 316 20.06 15.91 6.37
C GLN A 316 21.15 14.85 6.18
N VAL A 317 20.98 13.97 5.19
CA VAL A 317 22.07 13.14 4.67
C VAL A 317 22.79 13.94 3.59
N SER A 318 24.05 14.29 3.85
CA SER A 318 24.90 15.02 2.90
C SER A 318 25.84 14.09 2.11
N GLY A 319 26.00 12.85 2.57
CA GLY A 319 26.77 11.83 1.88
C GLY A 319 26.44 10.43 2.38
N LEU A 320 26.40 9.47 1.46
CA LEU A 320 26.20 8.05 1.77
C LEU A 320 27.11 7.22 0.86
N ALA A 321 27.71 6.17 1.39
CA ALA A 321 28.32 5.11 0.61
C ALA A 321 27.93 3.77 1.22
N VAL A 322 27.42 2.89 0.37
CA VAL A 322 26.97 1.55 0.72
C VAL A 322 27.66 0.60 -0.23
N SER A 323 28.23 -0.48 0.29
CA SER A 323 28.79 -1.53 -0.56
C SER A 323 28.46 -2.90 0.00
N GLY A 324 28.54 -3.91 -0.86
CA GLY A 324 28.09 -5.22 -0.47
C GLY A 324 28.14 -6.24 -1.58
N THR A 325 27.55 -7.38 -1.27
CA THR A 325 27.32 -8.50 -2.16
C THR A 325 25.83 -8.83 -2.11
N ALA A 326 25.19 -8.90 -3.26
CA ALA A 326 23.78 -9.28 -3.36
C ALA A 326 23.60 -10.81 -3.23
N ALA A 327 22.35 -11.28 -3.27
CA ALA A 327 22.01 -12.69 -3.13
C ALA A 327 22.55 -13.55 -4.29
N ASP A 328 22.68 -12.97 -5.49
CA ASP A 328 23.26 -13.59 -6.69
C ASP A 328 24.81 -13.51 -6.74
N GLN A 329 25.44 -13.07 -5.65
CA GLN A 329 26.89 -12.87 -5.52
C GLN A 329 27.48 -11.70 -6.34
N SER A 330 26.65 -10.89 -7.00
CA SER A 330 27.10 -9.65 -7.64
C SER A 330 27.59 -8.65 -6.59
N ARG A 331 28.59 -7.84 -6.95
CA ARG A 331 29.03 -6.74 -6.08
C ARG A 331 28.10 -5.57 -6.30
N LEU A 332 27.61 -5.02 -5.20
CA LEU A 332 26.84 -3.78 -5.21
C LEU A 332 27.70 -2.69 -4.57
N SER A 333 27.80 -1.54 -5.21
CA SER A 333 28.19 -0.31 -4.52
C SER A 333 27.29 0.84 -4.96
N MET A 334 26.90 1.65 -3.99
CA MET A 334 26.03 2.80 -4.17
C MET A 334 26.62 3.97 -3.40
N THR A 335 26.75 5.12 -4.05
CA THR A 335 27.23 6.34 -3.42
C THR A 335 26.31 7.50 -3.70
N TYR A 336 26.18 8.38 -2.73
CA TYR A 336 25.47 9.64 -2.80
C TYR A 336 26.35 10.75 -2.23
N ASP A 337 26.45 11.87 -2.94
CA ASP A 337 27.30 13.02 -2.60
C ASP A 337 26.50 14.30 -2.30
N GLY A 338 25.21 14.16 -2.01
CA GLY A 338 24.30 15.28 -1.75
C GLY A 338 23.53 15.76 -2.99
N ASP A 339 23.89 15.30 -4.19
CA ASP A 339 23.21 15.64 -5.44
C ASP A 339 23.16 14.47 -6.44
N CYS A 340 24.19 13.63 -6.48
CA CYS A 340 24.33 12.54 -7.43
C CYS A 340 24.33 11.19 -6.76
N TRP A 341 23.51 10.28 -7.28
CA TRP A 341 23.62 8.85 -7.01
C TRP A 341 24.54 8.22 -8.04
N THR A 342 25.48 7.39 -7.59
CA THR A 342 26.25 6.49 -8.45
C THR A 342 26.05 5.06 -7.99
N VAL A 343 25.55 4.21 -8.88
CA VAL A 343 25.30 2.79 -8.61
C VAL A 343 26.20 1.95 -9.51
N ASP A 344 26.90 1.00 -8.91
CA ASP A 344 27.72 0.01 -9.58
C ASP A 344 27.24 -1.38 -9.15
N LEU A 345 26.73 -2.15 -10.09
CA LEU A 345 26.23 -3.51 -9.88
C LEU A 345 27.29 -4.58 -10.22
N GLY A 346 28.55 -4.17 -10.42
CA GLY A 346 29.64 -5.05 -10.82
C GLY A 346 29.59 -5.48 -12.29
N GLU A 347 28.51 -5.16 -13.00
CA GLU A 347 28.35 -5.37 -14.43
C GLU A 347 28.38 -4.02 -15.17
N GLY A 348 29.30 -3.89 -16.12
CA GLY A 348 29.39 -2.70 -16.97
C GLY A 348 30.02 -1.48 -16.27
N ARG A 349 29.59 -0.29 -16.69
CA ARG A 349 30.08 0.99 -16.15
C ARG A 349 29.12 1.46 -15.04
N PRO A 350 29.62 2.07 -13.95
CA PRO A 350 28.77 2.68 -12.94
C PRO A 350 27.76 3.65 -13.58
N GLU A 351 26.50 3.53 -13.20
CA GLU A 351 25.45 4.45 -13.59
C GLU A 351 25.43 5.63 -12.62
N ARG A 352 25.61 6.84 -13.15
CA ARG A 352 25.50 8.08 -12.37
C ARG A 352 24.23 8.82 -12.78
N ARG A 353 23.44 9.24 -11.80
CA ARG A 353 22.26 10.09 -11.97
C ARG A 353 22.30 11.24 -10.97
N CYS A 354 22.37 12.46 -11.48
CA CYS A 354 22.39 13.67 -10.67
C CYS A 354 21.03 14.35 -10.72
N THR A 355 20.53 14.83 -9.59
CA THR A 355 19.26 15.56 -9.55
C THR A 355 19.38 16.93 -10.21
N SER A 356 20.60 17.48 -10.31
CA SER A 356 20.96 18.67 -11.09
C SER A 356 20.87 18.55 -12.60
N GLU A 357 21.01 17.34 -13.13
CA GLU A 357 21.04 17.08 -14.57
C GLU A 357 19.65 16.72 -15.13
N VAL A 358 18.65 16.55 -14.25
CA VAL A 358 17.24 16.44 -14.65
C VAL A 358 16.70 17.83 -14.99
N GLU A 359 17.07 18.35 -16.17
CA GLU A 359 16.53 19.59 -16.76
C GLU A 359 15.13 19.38 -17.36
N SER A 360 14.26 18.57 -16.74
CA SER A 360 12.89 18.44 -17.24
C SER A 360 12.04 19.57 -16.67
N PRO A 361 11.56 20.53 -17.49
CA PRO A 361 10.79 21.66 -17.00
C PRO A 361 9.43 21.15 -16.52
N GLY A 362 9.25 21.02 -15.20
CA GLY A 362 8.02 20.55 -14.60
C GLY A 362 8.20 19.31 -13.74
N ALA A 363 9.25 18.49 -13.95
CA ALA A 363 9.55 17.37 -13.05
C ALA A 363 9.60 17.88 -11.61
N PRO A 364 8.85 17.28 -10.66
CA PRO A 364 9.01 17.66 -9.27
C PRO A 364 10.49 17.59 -9.01
N SER A 365 11.01 18.71 -8.56
CA SER A 365 12.29 18.72 -7.89
C SER A 365 12.05 17.89 -6.62
N PHE A 366 12.10 16.56 -6.73
CA PHE A 366 12.29 15.68 -5.60
C PHE A 366 13.48 16.31 -4.88
N ASN A 367 13.17 16.93 -3.75
CA ASN A 367 14.09 17.83 -3.11
C ASN A 367 15.39 17.06 -2.92
N ARG A 368 16.48 17.56 -3.51
CA ARG A 368 17.68 16.78 -3.88
C ARG A 368 18.43 16.18 -2.68
N ARG A 369 17.92 16.40 -1.47
CA ARG A 369 18.51 16.17 -0.17
C ARG A 369 17.59 15.23 0.60
N ILE A 370 18.15 14.11 1.03
CA ILE A 370 17.45 13.18 1.91
C ILE A 370 17.42 13.84 3.29
N VAL A 371 16.22 14.18 3.77
CA VAL A 371 16.02 14.74 5.10
C VAL A 371 15.12 13.79 5.89
N LEU A 372 15.59 13.42 7.07
CA LEU A 372 14.91 12.53 8.00
C LEU A 372 14.54 13.32 9.26
N THR A 373 13.38 13.07 9.82
CA THR A 373 12.95 13.75 11.03
C THR A 373 13.24 12.88 12.25
N ALA A 374 13.91 13.46 13.24
CA ALA A 374 14.11 12.86 14.54
C ALA A 374 13.40 13.66 15.63
N VAL A 375 12.81 12.97 16.59
CA VAL A 375 12.06 13.57 17.71
C VAL A 375 12.62 13.10 19.05
N ARG A 376 12.57 13.98 20.04
CA ARG A 376 13.11 13.73 21.37
C ARG A 376 12.00 13.26 22.31
N ARG A 377 12.15 12.06 22.86
CA ARG A 377 11.27 11.50 23.90
C ARG A 377 12.12 11.12 25.09
N GLU A 378 11.75 11.62 26.27
CA GLU A 378 12.39 11.23 27.54
C GLU A 378 13.93 11.36 27.54
N GLY A 379 14.45 12.35 26.80
CA GLY A 379 15.88 12.63 26.70
C GLY A 379 16.63 11.86 25.60
N ARG A 380 15.98 10.92 24.91
CA ARG A 380 16.53 10.15 23.77
C ARG A 380 15.93 10.61 22.45
N TRP A 381 16.66 10.44 21.36
CA TRP A 381 16.22 10.76 20.01
C TRP A 381 15.74 9.53 19.27
N TYR A 382 14.60 9.65 18.59
CA TYR A 382 13.98 8.58 17.81
C TYR A 382 13.75 9.09 16.39
N LEU A 383 13.84 8.19 15.41
CA LEU A 383 13.39 8.47 14.05
C LEU A 383 11.86 8.57 14.03
N SER A 384 11.31 9.59 13.37
CA SER A 384 9.87 9.74 13.12
C SER A 384 9.56 9.47 11.64
N PRO A 385 9.14 8.25 11.29
CA PRO A 385 8.76 7.88 9.92
C PRO A 385 7.68 8.76 9.28
N ILE A 386 6.60 9.05 9.99
CA ILE A 386 5.44 9.80 9.51
C ILE A 386 5.82 11.27 9.31
N GLU A 387 6.53 11.90 10.26
CA GLU A 387 7.00 13.27 10.06
C GLU A 387 8.04 13.35 8.93
N THR A 388 8.88 12.32 8.76
CA THR A 388 9.79 12.23 7.61
C THR A 388 9.01 12.22 6.29
N VAL A 389 7.94 11.42 6.20
CA VAL A 389 7.09 11.37 5.01
C VAL A 389 6.43 12.72 4.74
N PHE A 390 5.87 13.36 5.77
CA PHE A 390 5.28 14.70 5.62
C PHE A 390 6.30 15.74 5.16
N GLU A 391 7.49 15.78 5.76
CA GLU A 391 8.56 16.67 5.32
C GLU A 391 8.94 16.45 3.86
N GLN A 392 8.97 15.19 3.40
CA GLN A 392 9.25 14.87 2.00
C GLN A 392 8.13 15.35 1.05
N VAL A 393 6.86 15.18 1.45
CA VAL A 393 5.71 15.68 0.71
C VAL A 393 5.76 17.22 0.65
N LEU A 394 5.98 17.87 1.79
CA LEU A 394 6.07 19.32 1.91
C LEU A 394 7.22 19.91 1.11
N ALA A 395 8.38 19.28 1.17
CA ALA A 395 9.53 19.62 0.35
C ALA A 395 9.19 19.62 -1.15
N SER A 396 8.43 18.62 -1.59
CA SER A 396 7.98 18.50 -2.99
C SER A 396 6.96 19.58 -3.34
N LEU A 397 5.99 19.85 -2.47
CA LEU A 397 4.99 20.90 -2.68
C LEU A 397 5.62 22.29 -2.70
N ARG A 398 6.56 22.60 -1.78
CA ARG A 398 7.28 23.88 -1.70
C ARG A 398 8.16 24.15 -2.91
N ALA A 399 8.64 23.09 -3.57
CA ALA A 399 9.42 23.22 -4.80
C ALA A 399 8.55 23.59 -6.02
N LEU A 400 7.24 23.37 -5.96
CA LEU A 400 6.31 23.76 -7.02
C LEU A 400 5.93 25.24 -6.90
N GLU A 401 5.82 25.90 -8.05
CA GLU A 401 5.18 27.21 -8.19
C GLU A 401 3.76 27.08 -8.74
N ARG A 402 2.91 28.09 -8.53
CA ARG A 402 1.53 28.08 -9.08
C ARG A 402 1.51 27.90 -10.59
N SER A 403 2.47 28.50 -11.29
CA SER A 403 2.59 28.45 -12.75
C SER A 403 2.95 27.08 -13.28
N ASP A 404 3.59 26.23 -12.47
CA ASP A 404 3.91 24.86 -12.87
C ASP A 404 2.65 23.98 -13.03
N LEU A 405 1.55 24.41 -12.41
CA LEU A 405 0.25 23.72 -12.41
C LEU A 405 -0.77 24.36 -13.37
N GLU A 406 -0.39 25.41 -14.09
CA GLU A 406 -1.29 26.09 -15.05
C GLU A 406 -1.45 25.31 -16.36
N ASP A 407 -0.54 24.38 -16.65
CA ASP A 407 -0.52 23.54 -17.85
C ASP A 407 -0.54 22.05 -17.46
N PRO A 408 -1.71 21.38 -17.53
CA PRO A 408 -1.86 19.98 -17.16
C PRO A 408 -0.96 19.03 -17.93
N ASP A 409 -0.70 19.30 -19.22
CA ASP A 409 0.14 18.45 -20.08
C ASP A 409 1.59 18.43 -19.59
N ARG A 410 2.07 19.58 -19.11
CA ARG A 410 3.40 19.72 -18.51
C ARG A 410 3.51 19.02 -17.15
N PHE A 411 2.44 19.01 -16.38
CA PHE A 411 2.39 18.35 -15.08
C PHE A 411 2.31 16.82 -15.18
N PHE A 412 1.58 16.22 -16.12
CA PHE A 412 1.63 14.76 -16.30
C PHE A 412 2.94 14.30 -16.94
N GLY A 413 3.55 15.11 -17.80
CA GLY A 413 4.90 14.89 -18.31
C GLY A 413 6.01 15.01 -17.25
N SER A 414 5.68 15.49 -16.05
CA SER A 414 6.65 15.76 -14.99
C SER A 414 6.99 14.58 -14.08
N GLY A 415 6.14 13.56 -13.97
CA GLY A 415 6.35 12.46 -13.03
C GLY A 415 5.87 12.70 -11.59
N PHE A 416 5.17 13.81 -11.30
CA PHE A 416 4.51 14.03 -10.01
C PHE A 416 3.46 12.95 -9.67
N GLY A 417 2.81 12.37 -10.68
CA GLY A 417 1.78 11.33 -10.50
C GLY A 417 2.29 9.98 -9.97
N PHE A 418 3.60 9.71 -10.02
CA PHE A 418 4.16 8.39 -9.68
C PHE A 418 4.76 8.30 -8.26
N GLY A 419 5.13 9.41 -7.63
CA GLY A 419 5.88 9.41 -6.37
C GLY A 419 5.08 9.10 -5.09
N LEU A 420 3.76 9.32 -5.10
CA LEU A 420 2.89 9.14 -3.94
C LEU A 420 2.06 7.84 -3.98
N ALA A 421 2.06 7.15 -5.12
CA ALA A 421 1.27 5.94 -5.33
C ALA A 421 1.54 4.79 -4.33
N PRO A 422 2.79 4.51 -3.89
CA PRO A 422 3.02 3.46 -2.90
C PRO A 422 2.56 3.84 -1.48
N PHE A 423 2.44 5.13 -1.19
CA PHE A 423 2.04 5.63 0.14
C PHE A 423 0.54 5.89 0.26
N LEU A 424 -0.16 6.19 -0.84
CA LEU A 424 -1.59 6.53 -0.85
C LEU A 424 -2.52 5.32 -1.10
N GLY A 425 -2.00 4.10 -1.08
CA GLY A 425 -2.83 2.89 -1.20
C GLY A 425 -3.68 2.86 -2.47
N ALA A 426 -3.17 3.38 -3.59
CA ALA A 426 -3.88 3.30 -4.86
C ALA A 426 -4.06 1.82 -5.26
N PRO A 427 -5.30 1.34 -5.46
CA PRO A 427 -5.53 -0.03 -5.86
C PRO A 427 -5.08 -0.23 -7.31
N GLY A 428 -4.03 -1.03 -7.51
CA GLY A 428 -3.74 -1.75 -8.74
C GLY A 428 -3.22 -0.90 -9.90
N VAL A 429 -1.91 -0.71 -9.94
CA VAL A 429 -1.18 -0.88 -11.21
C VAL A 429 -0.53 -2.25 -11.10
N ASP A 430 -1.10 -3.23 -11.82
CA ASP A 430 -0.54 -4.57 -11.97
C ASP A 430 0.78 -4.48 -12.72
N ASP A 431 1.87 -4.16 -12.03
CA ASP A 431 3.21 -4.55 -12.49
C ASP A 431 3.49 -5.92 -11.88
N GLY A 432 3.45 -6.94 -12.74
CA GLY A 432 3.61 -8.37 -12.45
C GLY A 432 4.97 -8.76 -11.86
N SER A 433 5.30 -8.23 -10.70
CA SER A 433 6.37 -8.71 -9.82
C SER A 433 5.81 -8.85 -8.41
N SER A 434 4.94 -9.84 -8.23
CA SER A 434 4.59 -10.36 -6.91
C SER A 434 5.83 -11.02 -6.30
N ALA A 435 6.64 -10.23 -5.61
CA ALA A 435 7.65 -10.73 -4.68
C ALA A 435 7.00 -11.25 -3.38
N PHE A 436 5.91 -12.00 -3.47
CA PHE A 436 5.32 -12.86 -2.42
C PHE A 436 4.35 -13.80 -3.14
N GLY A 437 4.72 -15.08 -3.22
CA GLY A 437 3.96 -16.10 -3.96
C GLY A 437 2.55 -16.31 -3.41
N ASP A 438 1.63 -16.66 -4.32
CA ASP A 438 0.26 -17.08 -4.04
C ASP A 438 0.25 -18.36 -3.15
N PRO A 439 -0.32 -18.34 -1.94
CA PRO A 439 -0.35 -19.53 -1.09
C PRO A 439 -1.60 -20.41 -1.31
N ARG A 440 -2.36 -20.25 -2.41
CA ARG A 440 -3.58 -21.05 -2.64
C ARG A 440 -3.40 -22.38 -3.36
N SER A 441 -2.16 -22.82 -3.65
CA SER A 441 -1.86 -24.18 -4.13
C SER A 441 -1.17 -25.03 -3.04
N GLY A 442 -1.88 -25.29 -1.95
CA GLY A 442 -1.42 -26.16 -0.87
C GLY A 442 -2.47 -27.19 -0.49
N GLU A 443 -2.43 -28.35 -1.13
CA GLU A 443 -3.24 -29.51 -0.78
C GLU A 443 -2.86 -30.02 0.64
N ALA A 444 -3.86 -30.19 1.51
CA ALA A 444 -3.64 -30.55 2.91
C ALA A 444 -2.99 -31.95 3.06
N PRO A 445 -1.95 -32.13 3.91
CA PRO A 445 -1.39 -33.45 4.15
C PRO A 445 -2.36 -34.30 5.00
N GLY A 446 -2.67 -35.50 4.49
CA GLY A 446 -3.49 -36.49 5.18
C GLY A 446 -2.86 -36.99 6.51
N PRO A 447 -3.66 -37.63 7.38
CA PRO A 447 -3.24 -37.98 8.72
C PRO A 447 -2.16 -39.08 8.74
N LEU A 448 -1.11 -38.84 9.55
CA LEU A 448 -0.01 -39.79 9.77
C LEU A 448 -0.48 -41.06 10.54
N PRO A 449 0.00 -42.26 10.16
CA PRO A 449 -0.24 -43.49 10.91
C PRO A 449 0.62 -43.57 12.21
N PRO A 450 0.18 -44.33 13.23
CA PRO A 450 0.82 -44.36 14.55
C PRO A 450 2.16 -45.12 14.54
N GLY A 451 3.05 -44.68 15.44
CA GLY A 451 4.48 -44.97 15.44
C GLY A 451 4.90 -46.42 15.67
N GLY A 452 5.99 -46.79 14.97
CA GLY A 452 6.81 -47.98 15.23
C GLY A 452 8.13 -47.61 15.95
N PRO A 453 8.79 -48.58 16.60
CA PRO A 453 9.86 -48.32 17.56
C PRO A 453 11.19 -47.92 16.90
N ARG A 454 11.87 -46.94 17.48
CA ARG A 454 13.20 -46.44 17.05
C ARG A 454 14.28 -47.50 17.23
N PRO A 455 15.20 -47.69 16.26
CA PRO A 455 16.41 -48.48 16.48
C PRO A 455 17.49 -47.66 17.21
N ARG A 456 18.29 -48.35 18.03
CA ARG A 456 19.45 -47.82 18.78
C ARG A 456 20.60 -47.43 17.85
N PRO A 457 21.47 -46.48 18.24
CA PRO A 457 22.65 -46.14 17.46
C PRO A 457 23.73 -47.21 17.60
N PRO A 458 24.49 -47.55 16.52
CA PRO A 458 25.70 -48.34 16.65
C PRO A 458 26.87 -47.44 17.06
N GLY A 459 27.74 -48.03 17.88
CA GLY A 459 28.91 -47.41 18.48
C GLY A 459 30.09 -47.22 17.51
N LEU A 460 31.01 -46.41 18.02
CA LEU A 460 32.32 -46.08 17.48
C LEU A 460 33.17 -47.33 17.27
N ASP A 461 33.74 -47.48 16.08
CA ASP A 461 35.02 -48.17 15.85
C ASP A 461 35.70 -47.63 14.58
N GLU A 462 37.02 -47.47 14.68
CA GLU A 462 37.95 -46.87 13.73
C GLU A 462 38.20 -47.68 12.42
N ALA A 463 38.74 -46.94 11.43
CA ALA A 463 39.62 -47.34 10.31
C ALA A 463 38.99 -47.35 8.88
N PRO A 464 39.79 -47.26 7.80
CA PRO A 464 40.99 -46.46 7.48
C PRO A 464 40.77 -45.62 6.17
N PRO A 465 41.74 -44.83 5.65
CA PRO A 465 41.50 -44.01 4.44
C PRO A 465 41.68 -44.81 3.14
N GLN A 466 41.22 -44.21 2.03
CA GLN A 466 41.60 -44.37 0.58
C GLN A 466 40.33 -44.53 -0.31
N PRO A 467 40.36 -44.24 -1.64
CA PRO A 467 41.17 -43.28 -2.41
C PRO A 467 40.31 -42.39 -3.36
N SER A 468 40.94 -41.36 -3.92
CA SER A 468 40.38 -40.50 -4.98
C SER A 468 40.02 -41.27 -6.25
N VAL A 469 38.80 -41.12 -6.74
CA VAL A 469 38.37 -41.58 -8.07
C VAL A 469 38.00 -40.36 -8.91
N VAL A 470 38.74 -40.19 -10.01
CA VAL A 470 38.46 -39.27 -11.11
C VAL A 470 37.29 -39.83 -11.92
N ALA A 471 36.23 -39.04 -12.09
CA ALA A 471 35.14 -39.36 -13.00
C ALA A 471 35.39 -38.76 -14.41
N PRO A 472 35.04 -39.46 -15.50
CA PRO A 472 35.28 -39.00 -16.87
C PRO A 472 34.24 -37.96 -17.32
N SER A 473 34.71 -36.95 -18.07
CA SER A 473 33.87 -36.01 -18.82
C SER A 473 33.08 -36.73 -19.90
N VAL A 474 31.75 -36.57 -19.88
CA VAL A 474 30.85 -36.95 -20.98
C VAL A 474 30.49 -35.67 -21.74
N THR A 475 30.89 -35.60 -23.00
CA THR A 475 30.50 -34.56 -23.95
C THR A 475 29.13 -34.90 -24.51
N ALA A 476 28.12 -34.03 -24.31
CA ALA A 476 26.83 -34.14 -24.97
C ALA A 476 26.90 -33.60 -26.42
N PRO A 477 26.16 -34.16 -27.39
CA PRO A 477 26.08 -33.65 -28.75
C PRO A 477 25.26 -32.34 -28.81
N PRO A 478 25.40 -31.53 -29.89
CA PRO A 478 24.65 -30.30 -30.03
C PRO A 478 23.17 -30.59 -30.24
N VAL A 479 22.32 -29.92 -29.47
CA VAL A 479 20.87 -29.84 -29.67
C VAL A 479 20.64 -28.57 -30.46
N ASP A 480 20.34 -28.70 -31.74
CA ASP A 480 19.75 -27.63 -32.56
C ASP A 480 18.23 -27.76 -32.40
N ASP A 481 17.66 -27.11 -31.37
CA ASP A 481 16.22 -26.89 -31.27
C ASP A 481 16.01 -25.39 -31.02
N GLU A 482 15.52 -24.68 -32.03
CA GLU A 482 14.93 -23.35 -31.82
C GLU A 482 13.66 -23.53 -30.98
N PRO A 483 13.46 -22.74 -29.91
CA PRO A 483 12.26 -22.85 -29.09
C PRO A 483 11.01 -22.54 -29.94
N VAL A 484 10.00 -23.40 -29.85
CA VAL A 484 8.68 -23.16 -30.45
C VAL A 484 8.00 -22.05 -29.66
N ASP A 485 7.76 -20.91 -30.31
CA ASP A 485 7.02 -19.79 -29.71
C ASP A 485 5.52 -20.04 -29.86
N CYS A 486 4.92 -20.66 -28.84
CA CYS A 486 3.47 -20.90 -28.81
C CYS A 486 2.64 -19.61 -28.69
N PHE A 487 3.24 -18.43 -28.51
CA PHE A 487 2.52 -17.16 -28.32
C PHE A 487 2.57 -16.23 -29.55
N ALA A 488 3.25 -16.63 -30.63
CA ALA A 488 3.45 -15.79 -31.80
C ALA A 488 2.15 -15.27 -32.46
N GLY A 489 1.01 -15.96 -32.30
CA GLY A 489 -0.29 -15.52 -32.81
C GLY A 489 -1.03 -14.50 -31.94
N TYR A 490 -0.66 -14.39 -30.65
CA TYR A 490 -1.34 -13.52 -29.68
C TYR A 490 -1.03 -12.04 -29.93
N ASP A 491 0.21 -11.72 -30.30
CA ASP A 491 0.67 -10.34 -30.54
C ASP A 491 0.11 -9.72 -31.83
N ASP A 492 -0.46 -10.53 -32.72
CA ASP A 492 -1.01 -10.10 -34.02
C ASP A 492 -2.54 -9.91 -34.02
N LEU A 493 -3.20 -9.96 -32.85
CA LEU A 493 -4.64 -9.73 -32.76
C LEU A 493 -5.00 -8.27 -33.12
N PRO A 494 -5.89 -8.04 -34.10
CA PRO A 494 -6.30 -6.69 -34.47
C PRO A 494 -7.12 -6.02 -33.36
N GLU A 495 -7.05 -4.69 -33.27
CA GLU A 495 -7.72 -3.92 -32.20
C GLU A 495 -9.26 -4.09 -32.16
N ASP A 496 -9.88 -4.63 -33.21
CA ASP A 496 -11.31 -4.95 -33.29
C ASP A 496 -11.65 -6.44 -33.09
N ALA A 497 -10.69 -7.25 -32.62
CA ALA A 497 -10.89 -8.68 -32.36
C ALA A 497 -12.06 -8.94 -31.41
N THR A 498 -12.90 -9.92 -31.75
CA THR A 498 -14.05 -10.29 -30.92
C THR A 498 -13.63 -11.28 -29.82
N GLN A 499 -14.48 -11.44 -28.80
CA GLN A 499 -14.25 -12.44 -27.74
C GLN A 499 -14.11 -13.86 -28.32
N GLU A 500 -14.81 -14.16 -29.42
CA GLU A 500 -14.74 -15.47 -30.08
C GLU A 500 -13.39 -15.70 -30.78
N ASP A 501 -12.74 -14.63 -31.25
CA ASP A 501 -11.38 -14.68 -31.81
C ASP A 501 -10.34 -14.92 -30.71
N ALA A 502 -10.46 -14.22 -29.57
CA ALA A 502 -9.59 -14.43 -28.41
C ALA A 502 -9.70 -15.87 -27.85
N ASP A 503 -10.91 -16.39 -27.74
CA ASP A 503 -11.15 -17.77 -27.27
C ASP A 503 -10.66 -18.84 -28.28
N ARG A 504 -10.54 -18.50 -29.57
CA ARG A 504 -9.94 -19.37 -30.58
C ARG A 504 -8.42 -19.41 -30.42
N GLU A 505 -7.77 -18.25 -30.34
CA GLU A 505 -6.31 -18.18 -30.14
C GLU A 505 -5.87 -18.86 -28.84
N LEU A 506 -6.62 -18.68 -27.74
CA LEU A 506 -6.30 -19.31 -26.48
C LEU A 506 -6.27 -20.85 -26.57
N ARG A 507 -7.19 -21.45 -27.35
CA ARG A 507 -7.22 -22.90 -27.57
C ARG A 507 -6.07 -23.39 -28.43
N GLU A 508 -5.58 -22.56 -29.35
CA GLU A 508 -4.42 -22.90 -30.19
C GLU A 508 -3.12 -22.84 -29.37
N ILE A 509 -3.00 -21.85 -28.48
CA ILE A 509 -1.90 -21.74 -27.52
C ILE A 509 -1.90 -22.93 -26.55
N GLU A 510 -3.04 -23.25 -25.96
CA GLU A 510 -3.18 -24.40 -25.04
C GLU A 510 -2.81 -25.73 -25.74
N ALA A 511 -3.22 -25.91 -27.00
CA ALA A 511 -2.86 -27.10 -27.77
C ALA A 511 -1.35 -27.17 -28.05
N CYS A 512 -0.71 -26.05 -28.40
CA CYS A 512 0.74 -25.96 -28.63
C CYS A 512 1.53 -26.31 -27.36
N LEU A 513 1.15 -25.72 -26.22
CA LEU A 513 1.81 -25.99 -24.93
C LEU A 513 1.67 -27.46 -24.51
N GLN A 514 0.52 -28.07 -24.82
CA GLN A 514 0.27 -29.48 -24.53
C GLN A 514 1.10 -30.43 -25.41
N GLU A 515 1.38 -30.05 -26.66
CA GLU A 515 2.28 -30.80 -27.56
C GLU A 515 3.76 -30.68 -27.15
N GLU A 516 4.17 -29.52 -26.64
CA GLU A 516 5.52 -29.28 -26.08
C GLU A 516 5.73 -29.89 -24.69
N GLY A 517 4.71 -30.57 -24.14
CA GLY A 517 4.80 -31.25 -22.85
C GLY A 517 4.87 -30.30 -21.65
N VAL A 518 4.45 -29.05 -21.84
CA VAL A 518 4.33 -28.04 -20.78
C VAL A 518 3.00 -28.25 -20.07
N THR A 519 3.04 -28.81 -18.87
CA THR A 519 1.87 -28.93 -18.00
C THR A 519 2.12 -28.17 -16.70
N GLU A 520 1.20 -27.27 -16.36
CA GLU A 520 1.16 -26.28 -15.25
C GLU A 520 1.71 -24.89 -15.58
#